data_AF-A0A1F4C1Y7-F1
#
_entry.id   AF-A0A1F4C1Y7-F1
#
_cell.length_a   1.000
_cell.length_b   1.000
_cell.length_c   1.000
_cell.angle_alpha   90.00
_cell.angle_beta   90.00
_cell.angle_gamma   90.00
#
_symmetry.space_group_name_H-M   'P 1'
#
loop_
_entity.id
_entity.type
_entity.pdbx_description
1 polymer ?
#
loop_
_entity_poly.entity_id
_entity_poly.type
_entity_poly.pdbx_seq_one_letter_code
_entity_poly.pdbx_strand_id
1 'polypeptide(L)'
;MAAAYSFAALAAAAWGATEAPEAIVRSTVEEVLAVIQKTNDSTQLRKLAEQKVLPHFDTREMTRLAVGASWRKATPEQQRRLEEKNRALGRS
;
A
#
# COMPACT_ATOMS: atom_id res chain seq x y z
N MET A 1 15.96 51.65 8.14
CA MET A 1 15.84 50.71 9.27
C MET A 1 14.40 50.80 9.77
N ALA A 2 13.49 49.85 9.60
CA ALA A 2 13.51 48.52 9.03
C ALA A 2 12.17 48.30 8.31
N ALA A 3 12.22 48.01 7.02
CA ALA A 3 11.09 47.46 6.27
C ALA A 3 11.39 45.97 6.09
N ALA A 4 10.78 45.10 6.90
CA ALA A 4 10.65 43.66 6.63
C ALA A 4 10.04 42.96 7.84
N TYR A 5 8.72 42.99 7.97
CA TYR A 5 7.99 42.00 8.78
C TYR A 5 6.69 41.61 8.09
N SER A 6 6.77 41.21 6.81
CA SER A 6 5.59 40.77 6.05
C SER A 6 5.80 39.46 5.29
N PHE A 7 6.64 38.55 5.79
CA PHE A 7 6.88 37.27 5.11
C PHE A 7 6.97 36.05 6.05
N ALA A 8 6.15 36.00 7.11
CA ALA A 8 6.18 34.88 8.06
C ALA A 8 4.85 34.14 8.25
N ALA A 9 3.82 34.42 7.45
CA ALA A 9 2.47 33.87 7.67
C ALA A 9 1.98 32.86 6.60
N LEU A 10 2.82 32.46 5.63
CA LEU A 10 2.43 31.51 4.58
C LEU A 10 3.10 30.14 4.69
N ALA A 11 3.39 29.70 5.91
CA ALA A 11 3.89 28.35 6.19
C ALA A 11 2.93 27.54 7.09
N ALA A 12 1.64 27.91 7.10
CA ALA A 12 0.59 27.08 7.69
C ALA A 12 0.37 25.84 6.81
N ALA A 13 1.27 24.89 7.01
CA ALA A 13 1.08 23.46 6.91
C ALA A 13 -0.03 23.00 5.94
N ALA A 14 0.39 22.66 4.73
CA ALA A 14 -0.24 21.59 3.97
C ALA A 14 -0.04 20.27 4.73
N TRP A 15 -0.73 20.09 5.86
CA TRP A 15 -0.98 18.75 6.40
C TRP A 15 -1.96 18.10 5.45
N GLY A 16 -1.44 17.38 4.45
CA GLY A 16 -2.25 16.51 3.61
C GLY A 16 -3.03 15.57 4.54
N ALA A 17 -4.36 15.59 4.43
CA ALA A 17 -5.22 14.70 5.18
C ALA A 17 -4.83 13.25 4.81
N THR A 18 -4.05 12.62 5.68
CA THR A 18 -3.83 11.17 5.58
C THR A 18 -5.16 10.53 5.93
N GLU A 19 -5.79 9.89 4.94
CA GLU A 19 -7.02 9.13 5.17
C GLU A 19 -6.80 8.12 6.30
N ALA A 20 -7.76 8.03 7.21
CA ALA A 20 -7.70 7.07 8.29
C ALA A 20 -7.62 5.64 7.70
N PRO A 21 -6.85 4.71 8.30
CA PRO A 21 -6.75 3.34 7.79
C PRO A 21 -8.10 2.64 7.58
N GLU A 22 -9.09 2.91 8.44
CA GLU A 22 -10.44 2.38 8.28
C GLU A 22 -11.13 2.90 7.01
N ALA A 23 -10.92 4.18 6.66
CA ALA A 23 -11.47 4.77 5.45
C ALA A 23 -10.87 4.12 4.18
N ILE A 24 -9.56 3.82 4.20
CA ILE A 24 -8.86 3.13 3.11
C ILE A 24 -9.41 1.71 2.91
N VAL A 25 -9.61 0.96 3.99
CA VAL A 25 -10.19 -0.39 3.91
C VAL A 25 -11.61 -0.33 3.37
N ARG A 26 -12.44 0.58 3.90
CA ARG A 26 -13.83 0.76 3.48
C ARG A 26 -13.93 1.08 1.98
N SER A 27 -13.20 2.10 1.52
CA SER A 27 -13.25 2.53 0.12
C SER A 27 -12.78 1.42 -0.83
N THR A 28 -11.72 0.70 -0.47
CA THR A 28 -11.21 -0.44 -1.24
C THR A 28 -12.27 -1.55 -1.37
N VAL A 29 -12.98 -1.88 -0.30
CA VAL A 29 -14.06 -2.89 -0.32
C VAL A 29 -15.24 -2.43 -1.16
N GLU A 30 -15.65 -1.17 -1.03
CA GLU A 30 -16.75 -0.59 -1.81
C GLU A 30 -16.45 -0.63 -3.33
N GLU A 31 -15.23 -0.31 -3.73
CA GLU A 31 -14.80 -0.41 -5.13
C GLU A 31 -14.86 -1.84 -5.68
N VAL A 32 -14.43 -2.83 -4.89
CA VAL A 32 -14.51 -4.25 -5.29
C VAL A 32 -15.96 -4.70 -5.44
N LEU A 33 -16.82 -4.36 -4.47
CA LEU A 33 -18.25 -4.67 -4.53
C LEU A 33 -18.95 -4.04 -5.74
N ALA A 34 -18.60 -2.79 -6.07
CA ALA A 34 -19.15 -2.08 -7.22
C ALA A 34 -18.82 -2.77 -8.57
N VAL A 35 -17.70 -3.51 -8.64
CA VAL A 35 -17.34 -4.27 -9.85
C VAL A 35 -17.97 -5.66 -9.85
N ILE A 36 -18.08 -6.33 -8.70
CA ILE A 36 -18.81 -7.61 -8.57
C ILE A 36 -20.25 -7.47 -9.06
N GLN A 37 -20.92 -6.34 -8.78
CA GLN A 37 -22.27 -6.07 -9.28
C GLN A 37 -22.34 -5.92 -10.80
N LYS A 38 -21.23 -5.62 -11.47
CA LYS A 38 -21.16 -5.36 -12.92
C LYS A 38 -20.68 -6.56 -13.73
N THR A 39 -19.94 -7.49 -13.12
CA THR A 39 -19.36 -8.64 -13.83
C THR A 39 -19.09 -9.80 -12.89
N ASN A 40 -19.33 -11.02 -13.38
CA ASN A 40 -18.92 -12.27 -12.74
C ASN A 40 -17.59 -12.79 -13.31
N ASP A 41 -16.88 -12.00 -14.14
CA ASP A 41 -15.58 -12.37 -14.67
C ASP A 41 -14.51 -12.34 -13.57
N SER A 42 -14.15 -13.54 -13.11
CA SER A 42 -13.11 -13.76 -12.10
C SER A 42 -11.75 -13.13 -12.46
N THR A 43 -11.42 -13.01 -13.75
CA THR A 43 -10.16 -12.40 -14.19
C THR A 43 -10.18 -10.89 -14.00
N GLN A 44 -11.30 -10.25 -14.32
CA GLN A 44 -11.48 -8.81 -14.11
C GLN A 44 -11.51 -8.47 -12.63
N LEU A 45 -12.19 -9.29 -11.81
CA LEU A 45 -12.24 -9.13 -10.36
C LEU A 45 -10.87 -9.29 -9.70
N ARG A 46 -10.09 -10.30 -10.11
CA ARG A 46 -8.71 -10.50 -9.65
C ARG A 46 -7.84 -9.29 -9.98
N LYS A 47 -7.88 -8.80 -11.22
CA LYS A 47 -7.08 -7.64 -11.64
C LYS A 47 -7.42 -6.39 -10.84
N LEU A 48 -8.71 -6.16 -10.55
CA LEU A 48 -9.12 -5.05 -9.70
C LEU A 48 -8.59 -5.20 -8.27
N ALA A 49 -8.72 -6.40 -7.68
CA ALA A 49 -8.22 -6.67 -6.34
C ALA A 49 -6.69 -6.46 -6.25
N GLU A 50 -5.93 -6.92 -7.25
CA GLU A 50 -4.49 -6.66 -7.34
C GLU A 50 -4.19 -5.15 -7.40
N GLN A 51 -4.93 -4.39 -8.20
CA GLN A 51 -4.69 -2.95 -8.36
C GLN A 51 -5.04 -2.15 -7.11
N LYS A 52 -6.09 -2.54 -6.40
CA LYS A 52 -6.64 -1.77 -5.28
C LYS A 52 -6.12 -2.22 -3.93
N VAL A 53 -5.94 -3.53 -3.73
CA VAL A 53 -5.54 -4.07 -2.42
C VAL A 53 -4.02 -4.15 -2.29
N LEU A 54 -3.31 -4.58 -3.34
CA LEU A 54 -1.85 -4.82 -3.26
C LEU A 54 -1.02 -3.60 -2.82
N PRO A 55 -1.33 -2.36 -3.23
CA PRO A 55 -0.58 -1.16 -2.80
C PRO A 55 -0.64 -0.91 -1.29
N HIS A 56 -1.62 -1.48 -0.58
CA HIS A 56 -1.78 -1.30 0.87
C HIS A 56 -0.96 -2.30 1.69
N PHE A 57 -0.28 -3.25 1.05
CA PHE A 57 0.53 -4.26 1.74
C PHE A 57 2.02 -3.94 1.76
N ASP A 58 2.62 -4.01 2.94
CA ASP A 58 4.07 -4.07 3.08
C ASP A 58 4.55 -5.49 2.76
N THR A 59 4.96 -5.69 1.50
CA THR A 59 5.43 -7.00 1.02
C THR A 59 6.63 -7.50 1.83
N ARG A 60 7.49 -6.60 2.33
CA ARG A 60 8.69 -6.98 3.09
C ARG A 60 8.31 -7.48 4.47
N GLU A 61 7.42 -6.77 5.15
CA GLU A 61 6.93 -7.18 6.46
C GLU A 61 6.12 -8.49 6.36
N MET A 62 5.27 -8.64 5.35
CA MET A 62 4.58 -9.90 5.07
C MET A 62 5.57 -11.04 4.81
N THR A 63 6.61 -10.81 4.01
CA THR A 63 7.62 -11.82 3.71
C THR A 63 8.38 -12.21 4.97
N ARG A 64 8.75 -11.23 5.80
CA ARG A 64 9.42 -11.47 7.08
C ARG A 64 8.57 -12.34 7.99
N LEU A 65 7.27 -12.06 8.10
CA LEU A 65 6.34 -12.85 8.91
C LEU A 65 6.17 -14.27 8.35
N ALA A 66 6.04 -14.42 7.04
CA ALA A 66 5.89 -15.72 6.37
C ALA A 66 7.15 -16.61 6.49
N VAL A 67 8.34 -16.02 6.40
CA VAL A 67 9.63 -16.74 6.46
C VAL A 67 10.05 -17.03 7.90
N GLY A 68 9.63 -16.21 8.86
CA GLY A 68 9.87 -16.43 10.29
C GLY A 68 11.35 -16.31 10.68
N ALA A 69 11.84 -17.22 11.53
CA ALA A 69 13.19 -17.13 12.12
C ALA A 69 14.32 -17.09 11.07
N SER A 70 14.13 -17.77 9.94
CA SER A 70 15.11 -17.81 8.84
C SER A 70 15.33 -16.45 8.18
N TRP A 71 14.38 -15.52 8.31
CA TRP A 71 14.49 -14.18 7.74
C TRP A 71 15.72 -13.43 8.24
N ARG A 72 15.99 -13.53 9.55
CA ARG A 72 17.12 -12.84 10.20
C ARG A 72 18.48 -13.43 9.81
N LYS A 73 18.49 -14.67 9.30
CA LYS A 73 19.70 -15.38 8.87
C LYS A 73 19.95 -15.27 7.36
N ALA A 74 18.97 -14.81 6.60
CA ALA A 74 19.07 -14.66 5.16
C ALA A 74 20.00 -13.49 4.79
N THR A 75 20.83 -13.68 3.76
CA THR A 75 21.62 -12.59 3.19
C THR A 75 20.72 -11.54 2.54
N PRO A 76 21.20 -10.31 2.29
CA PRO A 76 20.42 -9.29 1.58
C PRO A 76 19.89 -9.77 0.22
N GLU A 77 20.67 -10.53 -0.54
CA GLU A 77 20.23 -11.13 -1.82
C GLU A 77 19.11 -12.17 -1.60
N GLN A 78 19.19 -12.98 -0.55
CA GLN A 78 18.16 -13.97 -0.24
C GLN A 78 16.86 -13.30 0.23
N GLN A 79 16.94 -12.25 1.05
CA GLN A 79 15.78 -11.45 1.45
C GLN A 79 15.07 -10.84 0.24
N ARG A 80 15.83 -10.24 -0.69
CA ARG A 80 15.29 -9.69 -1.94
C ARG A 80 14.54 -10.74 -2.77
N ARG A 81 15.13 -11.92 -2.98
CA ARG A 81 14.44 -13.00 -3.72
C ARG A 81 13.17 -13.49 -3.03
N LEU A 82 13.15 -13.52 -1.69
CA LEU A 82 11.96 -13.89 -0.93
C LEU A 82 10.85 -12.84 -1.09
N GLU A 83 11.19 -11.55 -1.03
CA GLU A 83 10.26 -10.45 -1.26
C GLU A 83 9.68 -10.45 -2.67
N GLU A 84 10.52 -10.66 -3.69
CA GLU A 84 10.10 -10.76 -5.10
C GLU A 84 9.14 -11.93 -5.31
N LYS A 85 9.46 -13.10 -4.75
CA LYS A 85 8.61 -14.29 -4.83
C LYS A 85 7.26 -14.05 -4.14
N ASN A 86 7.27 -13.47 -2.95
CA ASN A 86 6.04 -13.18 -2.23
C ASN A 86 5.16 -12.18 -2.98
N ARG A 87 5.77 -11.16 -3.60
CA ARG A 87 5.07 -10.22 -4.48
C ARG A 87 4.47 -10.90 -5.71
N ALA A 88 5.18 -11.87 -6.29
CA ALA A 88 4.68 -12.65 -7.42
C ALA A 88 3.47 -13.51 -7.01
N LEU A 89 3.53 -14.16 -5.84
CA LEU A 89 2.40 -14.94 -5.29
C LEU A 89 1.16 -14.08 -5.00
N GLY A 90 1.33 -12.85 -4.53
CA GLY A 90 0.20 -11.92 -4.35
C GLY A 90 -0.46 -11.44 -5.66
N ARG A 91 0.12 -11.78 -6.81
CA ARG A 91 -0.35 -11.41 -8.16
C ARG A 91 -0.66 -12.63 -9.05
N SER A 92 -0.61 -13.84 -8.49
CA SER A 92 -0.88 -15.11 -9.19
C SER A 92 -2.22 -15.68 -8.73
#